data_AF-A0A1Q4ZAX5-F1
#
_entry.id   AF-A0A1Q4ZAX5-F1
#
_cell.length_a   1.000
_cell.length_b   1.000
_cell.length_c   1.000
_cell.angle_alpha   90.00
_cell.angle_beta   90.00
_cell.angle_gamma   90.00
#
_symmetry.space_group_name_H-M   'P 1'
#
loop_
_entity.id
_entity.type
_entity.pdbx_description
1 polymer ?
#
loop_
_entity_poly.entity_id
_entity_poly.type
_entity_poly.pdbx_seq_one_letter_code
_entity_poly.pdbx_strand_id
1 'polypeptide(L)'
;MTVPAEQTTGAAPRHNVKVVTALRRFAISISILNIAGYTFLGFEQPWLWPFIAVITAYTVEIGLEALSARGEKRAPRYAGGGFKGMVEFLFPAHITGLAVNMLTYVNDRVWVMMFGVIVAVGTKWVLRAPLKGRMRHYMNPSNFGIAMILLLFPWASIAPPYHFTEYLYGPADWVLPAIILTLGTLLNAKLTGRMWLISAWLVGFALQAVIRGLVMGTSIPSALGMMTGVAFILFTNYMVTDPGTSPSKRSSQIAFGGGVAAMYGVLTGLGIAYGIFFATALVCLIRGGYLWALHFLAKQRAAEAKQAQQAEQAPAKPAEQLAAVPAHVPAHAPVPVVAAVPSGDPCQDGTCFHGKCAAARAENDKKVAMPV
;
A
#
# COMPACT_ATOMS: atom_id res chain seq x y z
N MET A 1 38.60 -11.01 32.31
CA MET A 1 38.21 -11.24 30.91
C MET A 1 37.01 -10.34 30.60
N THR A 2 37.27 -9.14 30.09
CA THR A 2 36.26 -8.16 29.71
C THR A 2 35.90 -8.38 28.25
N VAL A 3 34.66 -8.80 28.00
CA VAL A 3 34.10 -8.92 26.65
C VAL A 3 33.94 -7.50 26.09
N PRO A 4 34.57 -7.14 24.96
CA PRO A 4 34.36 -5.83 24.36
C PRO A 4 32.98 -5.79 23.69
N ALA A 5 32.22 -4.75 24.01
CA ALA A 5 30.92 -4.45 23.43
C ALA A 5 31.08 -4.18 21.92
N GLU A 6 30.39 -4.98 21.12
CA GLU A 6 30.28 -4.84 19.68
C GLU A 6 29.53 -3.54 19.35
N GLN A 7 30.28 -2.50 18.95
CA GLN A 7 29.73 -1.27 18.41
C GLN A 7 29.07 -1.57 17.05
N THR A 8 27.76 -1.81 17.08
CA THR A 8 26.93 -1.83 15.87
C THR A 8 26.79 -0.40 15.34
N THR A 9 27.79 0.05 14.58
CA THR A 9 27.67 1.23 13.71
C THR A 9 26.73 0.88 12.56
N GLY A 10 25.42 0.92 12.84
CA GLY A 10 24.37 0.84 11.83
C GLY A 10 24.39 2.07 10.95
N ALA A 11 25.31 2.12 9.99
CA ALA A 11 25.34 3.12 8.95
C ALA A 11 23.96 3.18 8.28
N ALA A 12 23.31 4.35 8.35
CA ALA A 12 22.01 4.58 7.75
C ALA A 12 22.04 4.13 6.27
N PRO A 13 21.05 3.36 5.79
CA PRO A 13 21.11 2.79 4.46
C PRO A 13 21.06 3.92 3.44
N ARG A 14 22.16 4.10 2.70
CA ARG A 14 22.23 4.96 1.50
C ARG A 14 20.99 4.70 0.65
N HIS A 15 20.18 5.74 0.46
CA HIS A 15 19.08 5.69 -0.48
C HIS A 15 19.63 5.20 -1.82
N ASN A 16 18.96 4.23 -2.47
CA ASN A 16 19.45 3.67 -3.72
C ASN A 16 19.73 4.81 -4.71
N VAL A 17 20.95 4.91 -5.25
CA VAL A 17 21.39 6.03 -6.11
C VAL A 17 20.42 6.27 -7.26
N LYS A 18 19.79 5.21 -7.77
CA LYS A 18 18.76 5.30 -8.81
C LYS A 18 17.51 6.07 -8.33
N VAL A 19 17.08 5.86 -7.09
CA VAL A 19 15.91 6.53 -6.49
C VAL A 19 16.20 8.01 -6.26
N VAL A 20 17.37 8.35 -5.71
CA VAL A 20 17.78 9.77 -5.54
C VAL A 20 17.86 10.48 -6.88
N THR A 21 18.43 9.81 -7.89
CA THR A 21 18.52 10.36 -9.26
C THR A 21 17.13 10.57 -9.88
N ALA A 22 16.21 9.62 -9.68
CA ALA A 22 14.84 9.76 -10.14
C ALA A 22 14.11 10.91 -9.43
N LEU A 23 14.22 11.00 -8.10
CA LEU A 23 13.62 12.08 -7.30
C LEU A 23 14.17 13.45 -7.71
N ARG A 24 15.48 13.58 -7.90
CA ARG A 24 16.11 14.83 -8.36
C ARG A 24 15.59 15.25 -9.73
N ARG A 25 15.59 14.33 -10.70
CA ARG A 25 15.08 14.60 -12.06
C ARG A 25 13.62 15.01 -12.01
N PHE A 26 12.82 14.33 -11.21
CA PHE A 26 11.40 14.66 -11.09
C PHE A 26 11.17 16.01 -10.41
N ALA A 27 11.92 16.32 -9.34
CA ALA A 27 11.87 17.62 -8.68
C ALA A 27 12.26 18.77 -9.64
N ILE A 28 13.26 18.56 -10.49
CA ILE A 28 13.64 19.53 -11.53
C ILE A 28 12.51 19.66 -12.56
N SER A 29 12.01 18.54 -13.12
CA SER A 29 10.96 18.55 -14.14
C SER A 29 9.68 19.23 -13.66
N ILE A 30 9.21 18.93 -12.45
CA ILE A 30 7.99 19.55 -11.91
C ILE A 30 8.18 21.04 -11.59
N SER A 31 9.40 21.45 -11.20
CA SER A 31 9.73 22.87 -10.99
C SER A 31 9.73 23.62 -12.31
N ILE A 32 10.38 23.06 -13.34
CA ILE A 32 10.36 23.63 -14.70
C ILE A 32 8.93 23.71 -15.22
N LEU A 33 8.12 22.66 -15.03
CA LEU A 33 6.72 22.66 -15.44
C LEU A 33 5.88 23.70 -14.69
N ASN A 34 6.13 23.95 -13.40
CA ASN A 34 5.43 25.00 -12.67
C ASN A 34 5.86 26.40 -13.13
N ILE A 35 7.17 26.64 -13.31
CA ILE A 35 7.68 27.91 -13.86
C ILE A 35 7.07 28.15 -15.24
N ALA A 36 7.08 27.12 -16.10
CA ALA A 36 6.42 27.10 -17.39
C ALA A 36 4.93 27.41 -17.29
N GLY A 37 4.26 26.75 -16.32
CA GLY A 37 2.88 26.95 -15.92
C GLY A 37 2.52 28.43 -15.82
N TYR A 38 3.18 29.11 -14.89
CA TYR A 38 2.93 30.51 -14.57
C TYR A 38 3.39 31.49 -15.66
N THR A 39 4.40 31.13 -16.45
CA THR A 39 4.97 32.04 -17.46
C THR A 39 4.32 31.94 -18.83
N PHE A 40 4.03 30.73 -19.31
CA PHE A 40 3.63 30.51 -20.71
C PHE A 40 2.51 29.47 -20.93
N LEU A 41 2.12 28.68 -19.94
CA LEU A 41 0.99 27.74 -20.10
C LEU A 41 -0.35 28.34 -19.70
N GLY A 42 -0.32 29.40 -18.88
CA GLY A 42 -1.51 30.10 -18.40
C GLY A 42 -2.02 29.57 -17.08
N PHE A 43 -1.12 29.35 -16.11
CA PHE A 43 -1.56 28.98 -14.79
C PHE A 43 -2.39 30.09 -14.14
N GLU A 44 -3.62 29.77 -13.73
CA GLU A 44 -4.57 30.74 -13.19
C GLU A 44 -4.27 31.12 -11.74
N GLN A 45 -3.55 30.26 -10.99
CA GLN A 45 -3.30 30.54 -9.58
C GLN A 45 -2.35 31.74 -9.39
N PRO A 46 -2.43 32.46 -8.26
CA PRO A 46 -1.47 33.50 -7.93
C PRO A 46 -0.02 32.99 -7.84
N TRP A 47 0.92 33.81 -8.33
CA TRP A 47 2.36 33.51 -8.37
C TRP A 47 2.99 33.18 -7.00
N LEU A 48 2.37 33.61 -5.90
CA LEU A 48 2.86 33.35 -4.56
C LEU A 48 2.56 31.92 -4.07
N TRP A 49 1.51 31.29 -4.59
CA TRP A 49 1.03 29.98 -4.14
C TRP A 49 2.04 28.83 -4.23
N PRO A 50 2.81 28.65 -5.33
CA PRO A 50 3.81 27.58 -5.39
C PRO A 50 4.87 27.73 -4.30
N PHE A 51 5.24 28.96 -3.95
CA PHE A 51 6.19 29.22 -2.86
C PHE A 51 5.59 28.88 -1.50
N ILE A 52 4.34 29.28 -1.24
CA ILE A 52 3.63 28.91 0.00
C ILE A 52 3.51 27.38 0.11
N ALA A 53 3.17 26.69 -0.97
CA ALA A 53 3.06 25.23 -1.00
C ALA A 53 4.38 24.54 -0.67
N VAL A 54 5.48 24.98 -1.30
CA VAL A 54 6.82 24.42 -1.07
C VAL A 54 7.31 24.71 0.35
N ILE A 55 7.16 25.94 0.84
CA ILE A 55 7.53 26.31 2.21
C ILE A 55 6.74 25.46 3.21
N THR A 56 5.42 25.34 3.02
CA THR A 56 4.57 24.49 3.87
C THR A 56 5.06 23.04 3.85
N ALA A 57 5.35 22.48 2.67
CA ALA A 57 5.83 21.12 2.54
C ALA A 57 7.17 20.90 3.26
N TYR A 58 8.10 21.85 3.14
CA TYR A 58 9.41 21.79 3.78
C TYR A 58 9.30 21.90 5.30
N THR A 59 8.52 22.85 5.81
CA THR A 59 8.30 23.02 7.25
C THR A 59 7.70 21.76 7.87
N VAL A 60 6.70 21.15 7.21
CA VAL A 60 6.07 19.92 7.69
C VAL A 60 7.04 18.74 7.64
N GLU A 61 7.76 18.54 6.53
CA GLU A 61 8.69 17.40 6.39
C GLU A 61 9.86 17.49 7.38
N ILE A 62 10.44 18.69 7.56
CA ILE A 62 11.51 18.92 8.55
C ILE A 62 10.98 18.74 9.98
N GLY A 63 9.81 19.29 10.29
CA GLY A 63 9.19 19.19 11.60
C GLY A 63 8.89 17.75 12.00
N LEU A 64 8.23 16.98 11.11
CA LEU A 64 7.90 15.58 11.37
C LEU A 64 9.14 14.70 11.47
N GLU A 65 10.17 14.94 10.66
CA GLU A 65 11.45 14.25 10.78
C GLU A 65 12.17 14.58 12.08
N ALA A 66 12.16 15.84 12.52
CA ALA A 66 12.75 16.23 13.80
C ALA A 66 12.05 15.54 14.99
N LEU A 67 10.71 15.48 14.96
CA LEU A 67 9.92 14.79 15.98
C LEU A 67 10.17 13.28 15.97
N SER A 68 10.15 12.63 14.79
CA SER A 68 10.44 11.20 14.65
C SER A 68 11.87 10.87 15.08
N ALA A 69 12.86 11.68 14.69
CA ALA A 69 14.25 11.48 15.05
C ALA A 69 14.47 11.58 16.57
N ARG A 70 13.84 12.55 17.23
CA ARG A 70 13.84 12.69 18.69
C ARG A 70 13.19 11.49 19.38
N GLY A 71 12.03 11.05 18.91
CA GLY A 71 11.32 9.89 19.47
C GLY A 71 12.10 8.58 19.32
N GLU A 72 12.77 8.39 18.18
CA GLU A 72 13.59 7.21 17.88
C GLU A 72 15.04 7.33 18.39
N LYS A 73 15.40 8.42 19.10
CA LYS A 73 16.75 8.73 19.58
C LYS A 73 17.84 8.57 18.51
N ARG A 74 17.52 8.96 17.27
CA ARG A 74 18.42 8.90 16.12
C ARG A 74 18.76 10.30 15.63
N ALA A 75 19.86 10.44 14.91
CA ALA A 75 20.15 11.67 14.19
C ALA A 75 19.07 11.93 13.12
N PRO A 76 18.66 13.20 12.91
CA PRO A 76 17.78 13.56 11.79
C PRO A 76 18.42 13.22 10.44
N ARG A 77 17.63 12.70 9.51
CA ARG A 77 18.06 12.29 8.16
C ARG A 77 18.61 13.46 7.37
N TYR A 78 18.03 14.65 7.53
CA TYR A 78 18.50 15.86 6.86
C TYR A 78 19.86 16.37 7.37
N ALA A 79 20.31 15.91 8.54
CA ALA A 79 21.62 16.28 9.09
C ALA A 79 22.76 15.43 8.50
N GLY A 80 22.45 14.30 7.85
CA GLY A 80 23.45 13.44 7.22
C GLY A 80 23.93 14.04 5.88
N GLY A 81 25.25 14.09 5.65
CA GLY A 81 25.81 14.48 4.35
C GLY A 81 25.76 15.99 4.03
N GLY A 82 25.59 16.84 5.05
CA GLY A 82 25.62 18.30 4.93
C GLY A 82 24.50 18.86 4.06
N PHE A 83 24.77 19.99 3.38
CA PHE A 83 23.79 20.67 2.52
C PHE A 83 23.19 19.76 1.44
N LYS A 84 24.01 18.90 0.83
CA LYS A 84 23.54 17.96 -0.20
C LYS A 84 22.51 16.98 0.35
N GLY A 85 22.73 16.46 1.57
CA GLY A 85 21.78 15.54 2.20
C GLY A 85 20.47 16.20 2.59
N MET A 86 20.51 17.46 3.03
CA MET A 86 19.30 18.27 3.25
C MET A 86 18.48 18.42 1.96
N VAL A 87 19.12 18.78 0.85
CA VAL A 87 18.41 18.92 -0.44
C VAL A 87 17.84 17.59 -0.91
N GLU A 88 18.60 16.50 -0.81
CA GLU A 88 18.13 15.15 -1.17
C GLU A 88 16.96 14.68 -0.31
N PHE A 89 16.94 15.07 0.96
CA PHE A 89 15.84 14.82 1.88
C PHE A 89 14.57 15.61 1.49
N LEU A 90 14.71 16.84 1.00
CA LEU A 90 13.58 17.71 0.67
C LEU A 90 12.92 17.42 -0.70
N PHE A 91 13.60 16.73 -1.64
CA PHE A 91 13.01 16.45 -2.97
C PHE A 91 11.60 15.86 -2.93
N PRO A 92 11.28 14.82 -2.13
CA PRO A 92 9.93 14.28 -2.09
C PRO A 92 8.90 15.28 -1.57
N ALA A 93 9.25 16.15 -0.62
CA ALA A 93 8.36 17.18 -0.10
C ALA A 93 8.14 18.28 -1.14
N HIS A 94 9.19 18.71 -1.83
CA HIS A 94 9.14 19.69 -2.92
C HIS A 94 8.16 19.27 -4.02
N ILE A 95 8.33 18.03 -4.50
CA ILE A 95 7.45 17.43 -5.52
C ILE A 95 6.01 17.41 -5.02
N THR A 96 5.78 17.01 -3.77
CA THR A 96 4.43 16.92 -3.20
C THR A 96 3.78 18.31 -3.12
N GLY A 97 4.50 19.32 -2.63
CA GLY A 97 4.01 20.69 -2.52
C GLY A 97 3.62 21.28 -3.86
N LEU A 98 4.52 21.21 -4.86
CA LEU A 98 4.24 21.70 -6.20
C LEU A 98 3.11 20.92 -6.89
N ALA A 99 3.05 19.60 -6.72
CA ALA A 99 1.98 18.80 -7.31
C ALA A 99 0.61 19.14 -6.74
N VAL A 100 0.49 19.29 -5.41
CA VAL A 100 -0.77 19.68 -4.77
C VAL A 100 -1.20 21.08 -5.23
N ASN A 101 -0.28 22.05 -5.27
CA ASN A 101 -0.58 23.40 -5.77
C ASN A 101 -1.07 23.38 -7.22
N MET A 102 -0.31 22.75 -8.12
CA MET A 102 -0.57 22.74 -9.56
C MET A 102 -1.88 22.02 -9.92
N LEU A 103 -2.26 21.00 -9.16
CA LEU A 103 -3.40 20.13 -9.48
C LEU A 103 -4.66 20.48 -8.70
N THR A 104 -4.60 21.40 -7.75
CA THR A 104 -5.78 21.88 -7.02
C THR A 104 -6.14 23.28 -7.45
N TYR A 105 -7.43 23.57 -7.37
CA TYR A 105 -7.97 24.90 -7.59
C TYR A 105 -8.80 25.26 -6.36
N VAL A 106 -8.21 26.09 -5.50
CA VAL A 106 -8.78 26.47 -4.19
C VAL A 106 -9.29 27.92 -4.17
N ASN A 107 -9.53 28.53 -5.34
CA ASN A 107 -9.99 29.92 -5.51
C ASN A 107 -9.07 30.93 -4.80
N ASP A 108 -9.54 31.62 -3.76
CA ASP A 108 -8.70 32.55 -2.96
C ASP A 108 -8.27 31.95 -1.61
N ARG A 109 -8.57 30.67 -1.36
CA ARG A 109 -8.42 30.04 -0.05
C ARG A 109 -7.10 29.28 0.07
N VAL A 110 -5.97 30.01 0.06
CA VAL A 110 -4.62 29.41 0.12
C VAL A 110 -4.41 28.45 1.30
N TRP A 111 -5.10 28.68 2.43
CA TRP A 111 -5.04 27.79 3.60
C TRP A 111 -5.56 26.38 3.30
N VAL A 112 -6.49 26.21 2.34
CA VAL A 112 -7.00 24.90 1.90
C VAL A 112 -5.90 24.13 1.14
N MET A 113 -5.15 24.82 0.28
CA MET A 113 -3.98 24.24 -0.37
C MET A 113 -2.91 23.87 0.68
N MET A 114 -2.63 24.74 1.64
CA MET A 114 -1.70 24.44 2.75
C MET A 114 -2.15 23.20 3.53
N PHE A 115 -3.45 23.08 3.85
CA PHE A 115 -4.03 21.91 4.48
C PHE A 115 -3.77 20.64 3.66
N GLY A 116 -4.05 20.65 2.36
CA GLY A 116 -3.78 19.50 1.48
C GLY A 116 -2.31 19.12 1.45
N VAL A 117 -1.39 20.09 1.44
CA VAL A 117 0.05 19.86 1.53
C VAL A 117 0.43 19.23 2.88
N ILE A 118 -0.08 19.74 3.99
CA ILE A 118 0.17 19.20 5.34
C ILE A 118 -0.28 17.74 5.42
N VAL A 119 -1.49 17.44 4.93
CA VAL A 119 -2.04 16.08 4.90
C VAL A 119 -1.23 15.17 3.97
N ALA A 120 -0.86 15.66 2.78
CA ALA A 120 -0.07 14.92 1.81
C ALA A 120 1.31 14.55 2.34
N VAL A 121 2.01 15.48 2.97
CA VAL A 121 3.32 15.22 3.57
C VAL A 121 3.17 14.36 4.81
N GLY A 122 2.22 14.69 5.68
CA GLY A 122 1.92 13.97 6.93
C GLY A 122 1.58 12.49 6.72
N THR A 123 0.88 12.14 5.63
CA THR A 123 0.54 10.74 5.36
C THR A 123 1.76 9.84 5.19
N LYS A 124 2.93 10.37 4.80
CA LYS A 124 4.18 9.59 4.69
C LYS A 124 4.69 9.13 6.07
N TRP A 125 4.33 9.85 7.11
CA TRP A 125 4.74 9.62 8.49
C TRP A 125 3.75 8.73 9.23
N VAL A 126 2.45 8.97 9.03
CA VAL A 126 1.37 8.27 9.72
C VAL A 126 1.02 6.94 9.05
N LEU A 127 0.79 6.93 7.72
CA LEU A 127 0.28 5.76 7.01
C LEU A 127 1.41 4.92 6.43
N ARG A 128 2.04 4.13 7.30
CA ARG A 128 3.11 3.19 6.95
C ARG A 128 2.65 1.73 7.10
N ALA A 129 3.08 0.88 6.17
CA ALA A 129 2.83 -0.56 6.21
C ALA A 129 4.16 -1.33 6.15
N PRO A 130 4.25 -2.50 6.80
CA PRO A 130 5.43 -3.35 6.76
C PRO A 130 5.59 -3.98 5.37
N LEU A 131 6.70 -3.67 4.68
CA LEU A 131 7.05 -4.27 3.40
C LEU A 131 8.48 -4.83 3.48
N LYS A 132 8.60 -6.16 3.40
CA LYS A 132 9.90 -6.87 3.52
C LYS A 132 10.70 -6.46 4.78
N GLY A 133 10.02 -6.40 5.92
CA GLY A 133 10.64 -6.06 7.21
C GLY A 133 10.94 -4.57 7.42
N ARG A 134 10.56 -3.68 6.48
CA ARG A 134 10.71 -2.22 6.66
C ARG A 134 9.36 -1.52 6.54
N MET A 135 9.12 -0.55 7.42
CA MET A 135 7.95 0.32 7.33
C MET A 135 8.11 1.28 6.15
N ARG A 136 7.14 1.26 5.23
CA ARG A 136 7.10 2.18 4.08
C ARG A 136 5.72 2.80 3.99
N HIS A 137 5.66 4.06 3.56
CA HIS A 137 4.39 4.67 3.23
C HIS A 137 3.75 3.93 2.06
N TYR A 138 2.45 3.71 2.12
CA TYR A 138 1.71 3.02 1.05
C TYR A 138 0.76 3.96 0.31
N MET A 139 0.49 5.13 0.88
CA MET A 139 -0.42 6.14 0.35
C MET A 139 0.32 7.14 -0.53
N ASN A 140 -0.17 7.38 -1.76
CA ASN A 140 0.36 8.43 -2.62
C ASN A 140 0.09 9.79 -1.95
N PRO A 141 1.15 10.54 -1.58
CA PRO A 141 1.01 11.72 -0.73
C PRO A 141 0.17 12.80 -1.40
N SER A 142 0.53 13.21 -2.63
CA SER A 142 -0.19 14.25 -3.35
C SER A 142 -1.63 13.83 -3.64
N ASN A 143 -1.87 12.59 -4.09
CA ASN A 143 -3.23 12.15 -4.40
C ASN A 143 -4.11 12.09 -3.15
N PHE A 144 -3.55 11.67 -2.02
CA PHE A 144 -4.30 11.64 -0.76
C PHE A 144 -4.59 13.04 -0.23
N GLY A 145 -3.63 13.97 -0.31
CA GLY A 145 -3.87 15.38 0.05
C GLY A 145 -4.97 16.01 -0.80
N ILE A 146 -4.94 15.80 -2.12
CA ILE A 146 -5.98 16.26 -3.05
C ILE A 146 -7.33 15.61 -2.72
N ALA A 147 -7.36 14.30 -2.50
CA ALA A 147 -8.60 13.60 -2.13
C ALA A 147 -9.19 14.13 -0.81
N MET A 148 -8.36 14.46 0.18
CA MET A 148 -8.83 15.05 1.44
C MET A 148 -9.32 16.49 1.27
N ILE A 149 -8.70 17.28 0.39
CA ILE A 149 -9.25 18.60 0.02
C ILE A 149 -10.65 18.43 -0.56
N LEU A 150 -10.81 17.57 -1.57
CA LEU A 150 -12.08 17.39 -2.27
C LEU A 150 -13.17 16.79 -1.38
N LEU A 151 -12.79 15.98 -0.39
CA LEU A 151 -13.72 15.39 0.57
C LEU A 151 -14.23 16.39 1.60
N LEU A 152 -13.32 17.23 2.14
CA LEU A 152 -13.64 18.12 3.27
C LEU A 152 -14.06 19.52 2.83
N PHE A 153 -13.64 19.94 1.64
CA PHE A 153 -13.93 21.25 1.06
C PHE A 153 -14.59 21.06 -0.30
N PRO A 154 -15.90 20.76 -0.34
CA PRO A 154 -16.61 20.43 -1.58
C PRO A 154 -16.69 21.60 -2.59
N TRP A 155 -16.37 22.82 -2.16
CA TRP A 155 -16.25 24.00 -3.03
C TRP A 155 -14.85 24.14 -3.67
N ALA A 156 -13.87 23.35 -3.25
CA ALA A 156 -12.59 23.25 -3.92
C ALA A 156 -12.69 22.28 -5.09
N SER A 157 -11.92 22.52 -6.14
CA SER A 157 -11.91 21.69 -7.33
C SER A 157 -10.48 21.30 -7.73
N ILE A 158 -10.39 20.51 -8.79
CA ILE A 158 -9.12 20.19 -9.43
C ILE A 158 -8.83 21.27 -10.46
N ALA A 159 -7.54 21.56 -10.67
CA ALA A 159 -7.09 22.42 -11.75
C ALA A 159 -7.73 21.99 -13.09
N PRO A 160 -8.42 22.90 -13.80
CA PRO A 160 -9.06 22.57 -15.07
C PRO A 160 -8.06 22.04 -16.10
N PRO A 161 -8.44 21.14 -17.03
CA PRO A 161 -7.50 20.60 -18.00
C PRO A 161 -6.84 21.66 -18.92
N TYR A 162 -7.57 22.73 -19.26
CA TYR A 162 -7.08 23.83 -20.11
C TYR A 162 -5.95 24.63 -19.44
N HIS A 163 -5.87 24.60 -18.11
CA HIS A 163 -4.85 25.27 -17.30
C HIS A 163 -3.40 24.98 -17.73
N PHE A 164 -3.18 23.84 -18.39
CA PHE A 164 -1.86 23.42 -18.85
C PHE A 164 -1.54 23.85 -20.29
N THR A 165 -2.49 24.44 -21.02
CA THR A 165 -2.37 24.75 -22.45
C THR A 165 -3.09 26.04 -22.86
N GLU A 166 -3.53 26.88 -21.92
CA GLU A 166 -4.40 28.04 -22.19
C GLU A 166 -3.77 29.05 -23.16
N TYR A 167 -2.47 29.30 -23.01
CA TYR A 167 -1.73 30.22 -23.89
C TYR A 167 -0.99 29.51 -25.02
N LEU A 168 -1.23 28.21 -25.20
CA LEU A 168 -0.72 27.48 -26.35
C LEU A 168 -1.76 27.50 -27.46
N TYR A 169 -1.28 27.60 -28.69
CA TYR A 169 -2.13 27.58 -29.88
C TYR A 169 -1.47 26.78 -30.99
N GLY A 170 -2.27 26.03 -31.74
CA GLY A 170 -1.87 25.36 -32.96
C GLY A 170 -0.96 24.15 -32.69
N PRO A 171 0.22 24.03 -33.34
CA PRO A 171 1.09 22.86 -33.13
C PRO A 171 1.59 22.72 -31.67
N ALA A 172 1.70 23.83 -30.93
CA ALA A 172 2.20 23.82 -29.56
C ALA A 172 1.30 23.02 -28.59
N ASP A 173 0.00 22.98 -28.86
CA ASP A 173 -1.02 22.24 -28.09
C ASP A 173 -0.74 20.74 -28.07
N TRP A 174 -0.10 20.22 -29.11
CA TRP A 174 0.26 18.81 -29.22
C TRP A 174 1.69 18.53 -28.76
N VAL A 175 2.60 19.50 -28.95
CA VAL A 175 4.01 19.36 -28.59
C VAL A 175 4.20 19.22 -27.08
N LEU A 176 3.54 20.05 -26.27
CA LEU A 176 3.71 19.97 -24.81
C LEU A 176 3.22 18.62 -24.23
N PRO A 177 1.98 18.15 -24.49
CA PRO A 177 1.55 16.83 -24.05
C PRO A 177 2.49 15.72 -24.53
N ALA A 178 2.97 15.79 -25.77
CA ALA A 178 3.91 14.82 -26.32
C ALA A 178 5.24 14.80 -25.53
N ILE A 179 5.82 15.96 -25.22
CA ILE A 179 7.03 16.06 -24.40
C ILE A 179 6.81 15.44 -23.02
N ILE A 180 5.71 15.81 -22.34
CA ILE A 180 5.39 15.30 -20.99
C ILE A 180 5.21 13.78 -21.03
N LEU A 181 4.50 13.27 -22.04
CA LEU A 181 4.25 11.85 -22.25
C LEU A 181 5.55 11.09 -22.54
N THR A 182 6.39 11.57 -23.44
CA THR A 182 7.66 10.93 -23.78
C THR A 182 8.61 10.91 -22.58
N LEU A 183 8.78 12.05 -21.90
CA LEU A 183 9.64 12.12 -20.70
C LEU A 183 9.12 11.20 -19.58
N GLY A 184 7.81 11.20 -19.36
CA GLY A 184 7.16 10.38 -18.35
C GLY A 184 7.30 8.89 -18.65
N THR A 185 7.06 8.50 -19.91
CA THR A 185 7.18 7.12 -20.36
C THR A 185 8.63 6.64 -20.28
N LEU A 186 9.60 7.47 -20.67
CA LEU A 186 11.03 7.15 -20.56
C LEU A 186 11.47 6.96 -19.11
N LEU A 187 11.01 7.83 -18.20
CA LEU A 187 11.25 7.69 -16.76
C LEU A 187 10.68 6.36 -16.26
N ASN A 188 9.45 6.01 -16.67
CA ASN A 188 8.80 4.78 -16.22
C ASN A 188 9.37 3.50 -16.82
N ALA A 189 9.84 3.57 -18.07
CA ALA A 189 10.47 2.44 -18.75
C ALA A 189 11.88 2.17 -18.21
N LYS A 190 12.70 3.21 -18.00
CA LYS A 190 14.13 3.05 -17.67
C LYS A 190 14.45 3.13 -16.17
N LEU A 191 13.72 3.93 -15.39
CA LEU A 191 14.08 4.21 -13.98
C LEU A 191 13.15 3.51 -12.98
N THR A 192 11.83 3.63 -13.11
CA THR A 192 10.88 3.13 -12.10
C THR A 192 10.32 1.73 -12.41
N GLY A 193 10.33 1.32 -13.68
CA GLY A 193 9.88 0.00 -14.13
C GLY A 193 8.38 -0.22 -13.97
N ARG A 194 7.56 0.79 -14.32
CA ARG A 194 6.10 0.82 -14.08
C ARG A 194 5.23 0.65 -15.33
N MET A 195 5.81 0.18 -16.44
CA MET A 195 5.08 0.05 -17.70
C MET A 195 3.87 -0.89 -17.64
N TRP A 196 3.93 -1.96 -16.84
CA TRP A 196 2.80 -2.88 -16.66
C TRP A 196 1.64 -2.26 -15.87
N LEU A 197 1.96 -1.35 -14.94
CA LEU A 197 0.96 -0.58 -14.21
C LEU A 197 0.28 0.41 -15.17
N ILE A 198 1.07 1.16 -15.94
CA ILE A 198 0.56 2.13 -16.93
C ILE A 198 -0.34 1.43 -17.94
N SER A 199 0.09 0.30 -18.51
CA SER A 199 -0.72 -0.42 -19.51
C SER A 199 -2.03 -0.93 -18.91
N ALA A 200 -2.00 -1.52 -17.72
CA ALA A 200 -3.23 -1.99 -17.05
C ALA A 200 -4.17 -0.84 -16.67
N TRP A 201 -3.63 0.30 -16.24
CA TRP A 201 -4.40 1.52 -15.98
C TRP A 201 -5.07 2.05 -17.26
N LEU A 202 -4.33 2.21 -18.35
CA LEU A 202 -4.85 2.74 -19.61
C LEU A 202 -5.90 1.82 -20.25
N VAL A 203 -5.59 0.51 -20.33
CA VAL A 203 -6.53 -0.49 -20.86
C VAL A 203 -7.76 -0.59 -19.97
N GLY A 204 -7.58 -0.62 -18.64
CA GLY A 204 -8.69 -0.64 -17.69
C GLY A 204 -9.55 0.62 -17.78
N PHE A 205 -8.94 1.79 -17.96
CA PHE A 205 -9.65 3.06 -18.10
C PHE A 205 -10.51 3.08 -19.36
N ALA A 206 -9.95 2.63 -20.50
CA ALA A 206 -10.70 2.53 -21.74
C ALA A 206 -11.83 1.49 -21.63
N LEU A 207 -11.54 0.33 -21.06
CA LEU A 207 -12.51 -0.75 -20.88
C LEU A 207 -13.68 -0.32 -19.99
N GLN A 208 -13.42 0.31 -18.83
CA GLN A 208 -14.51 0.78 -17.96
C GLN A 208 -15.36 1.87 -18.64
N ALA A 209 -14.76 2.73 -19.47
CA ALA A 209 -15.48 3.76 -20.19
C ALA A 209 -16.44 3.14 -21.22
N VAL A 210 -15.98 2.11 -21.95
CA VAL A 210 -16.82 1.36 -22.89
C VAL A 210 -17.93 0.61 -22.15
N ILE A 211 -17.61 -0.11 -21.07
CA ILE A 211 -18.61 -0.84 -20.27
C ILE A 211 -19.70 0.11 -19.76
N ARG A 212 -19.31 1.26 -19.20
CA ARG A 212 -20.28 2.26 -18.73
C ARG A 212 -21.07 2.88 -19.86
N GLY A 213 -20.48 3.06 -21.03
CA GLY A 213 -21.24 3.51 -22.19
C GLY A 213 -22.31 2.52 -22.62
N LEU A 214 -22.00 1.22 -22.60
CA LEU A 214 -22.95 0.17 -22.95
C LEU A 214 -24.02 -0.07 -21.88
N VAL A 215 -23.66 0.00 -20.60
CA VAL A 215 -24.56 -0.34 -19.48
C VAL A 215 -25.33 0.87 -18.93
N MET A 216 -24.68 2.02 -18.83
CA MET A 216 -25.24 3.23 -18.21
C MET A 216 -25.63 4.30 -19.24
N GLY A 217 -25.47 4.03 -20.54
CA GLY A 217 -25.78 4.99 -21.62
C GLY A 217 -24.87 6.23 -21.65
N THR A 218 -23.70 6.19 -20.99
CA THR A 218 -22.74 7.30 -21.03
C THR A 218 -22.12 7.43 -22.43
N SER A 219 -21.94 8.65 -22.95
CA SER A 219 -21.20 8.85 -24.20
C SER A 219 -19.76 8.32 -24.07
N ILE A 220 -19.43 7.26 -24.82
CA ILE A 220 -18.09 6.64 -24.82
C ILE A 220 -17.01 7.65 -25.24
N PRO A 221 -17.17 8.44 -26.32
CA PRO A 221 -16.19 9.46 -26.68
C PRO A 221 -15.96 10.49 -25.57
N SER A 222 -17.03 10.92 -24.90
CA SER A 222 -16.93 11.88 -23.79
C SER A 222 -16.21 11.28 -22.58
N ALA A 223 -16.47 10.01 -22.26
CA ALA A 223 -15.80 9.30 -21.18
C ALA A 223 -14.29 9.08 -21.46
N LEU A 224 -13.93 8.81 -22.71
CA LEU A 224 -12.53 8.69 -23.17
C LEU A 224 -11.84 10.05 -23.34
N GLY A 225 -12.60 11.15 -23.46
CA GLY A 225 -12.06 12.49 -23.66
C GLY A 225 -11.06 12.93 -22.61
N MET A 226 -11.18 12.45 -21.36
CA MET A 226 -10.18 12.72 -20.32
C MET A 226 -8.77 12.24 -20.72
N MET A 227 -8.64 11.17 -21.50
CA MET A 227 -7.35 10.59 -21.90
C MET A 227 -6.51 11.53 -22.77
N THR A 228 -7.13 12.52 -23.42
CA THR A 228 -6.43 13.48 -24.28
C THR A 228 -5.85 14.66 -23.49
N GLY A 229 -6.26 14.85 -22.23
CA GLY A 229 -5.84 15.99 -21.41
C GLY A 229 -4.45 15.84 -20.79
N VAL A 230 -3.71 16.95 -20.67
CA VAL A 230 -2.39 16.99 -20.01
C VAL A 230 -2.45 16.48 -18.58
N ALA A 231 -3.51 16.81 -17.83
CA ALA A 231 -3.72 16.33 -16.47
C ALA A 231 -3.75 14.79 -16.38
N PHE A 232 -4.35 14.11 -17.37
CA PHE A 232 -4.40 12.66 -17.42
C PHE A 232 -3.02 12.05 -17.71
N ILE A 233 -2.24 12.67 -18.60
CA ILE A 233 -0.86 12.27 -18.89
C ILE A 233 0.02 12.43 -17.64
N LEU A 234 -0.12 13.55 -16.93
CA LEU A 234 0.59 13.83 -15.69
C LEU A 234 0.24 12.81 -14.60
N PHE A 235 -1.06 12.57 -14.40
CA PHE A 235 -1.54 11.56 -13.46
C PHE A 235 -0.98 10.17 -13.80
N THR A 236 -1.06 9.76 -15.07
CA THR A 236 -0.63 8.44 -15.55
C THR A 236 0.87 8.22 -15.40
N ASN A 237 1.69 9.22 -15.72
CA ASN A 237 3.14 9.05 -15.76
C ASN A 237 3.86 9.43 -14.46
N TYR A 238 3.26 10.28 -13.64
CA TYR A 238 3.94 10.88 -12.50
C TYR A 238 3.21 10.71 -11.16
N MET A 239 1.95 10.26 -11.15
CA MET A 239 1.19 10.08 -9.91
C MET A 239 0.85 8.62 -9.65
N VAL A 240 0.09 7.97 -10.54
CA VAL A 240 -0.34 6.57 -10.34
C VAL A 240 0.87 5.60 -10.31
N THR A 241 1.96 5.98 -10.97
CA THR A 241 3.23 5.24 -11.06
C THR A 241 4.23 5.57 -9.95
N ASP A 242 3.85 6.35 -8.93
CA ASP A 242 4.75 6.76 -7.85
C ASP A 242 5.48 5.53 -7.26
N PRO A 243 6.82 5.43 -7.39
CA PRO A 243 7.58 4.25 -6.97
C PRO A 243 7.55 4.02 -5.46
N GLY A 244 7.23 5.06 -4.67
CA GLY A 244 7.06 4.94 -3.22
C GLY A 244 5.88 4.06 -2.84
N THR A 245 4.80 4.12 -3.62
CA THR A 245 3.48 3.59 -3.23
C THR A 245 2.97 2.49 -4.16
N SER A 246 3.41 2.48 -5.42
CA SER A 246 3.08 1.43 -6.39
C SER A 246 3.89 0.14 -6.17
N PRO A 247 3.32 -1.04 -6.46
CA PRO A 247 4.01 -2.33 -6.30
C PRO A 247 5.09 -2.57 -7.36
N SER A 248 6.05 -3.44 -7.05
CA SER A 248 7.17 -3.74 -7.95
C SER A 248 6.99 -4.96 -8.84
N LYS A 249 6.26 -6.00 -8.39
CA LYS A 249 6.02 -7.23 -9.16
C LYS A 249 5.04 -6.97 -10.31
N ARG A 250 5.24 -7.60 -11.48
CA ARG A 250 4.43 -7.39 -12.69
C ARG A 250 2.94 -7.66 -12.46
N SER A 251 2.58 -8.80 -11.87
CA SER A 251 1.18 -9.14 -11.56
C SER A 251 0.54 -8.13 -10.60
N SER A 252 1.26 -7.72 -9.56
CA SER A 252 0.79 -6.70 -8.62
C SER A 252 0.66 -5.32 -9.27
N GLN A 253 1.52 -4.97 -10.24
CA GLN A 253 1.39 -3.73 -11.02
C GLN A 253 0.10 -3.73 -11.86
N ILE A 254 -0.20 -4.85 -12.52
CA ILE A 254 -1.43 -5.02 -13.30
C ILE A 254 -2.66 -4.92 -12.39
N ALA A 255 -2.66 -5.64 -11.26
CA ALA A 255 -3.75 -5.58 -10.29
C ALA A 255 -3.94 -4.17 -9.70
N PHE A 256 -2.84 -3.45 -9.44
CA PHE A 256 -2.91 -2.08 -8.94
C PHE A 256 -3.45 -1.11 -10.01
N GLY A 257 -2.86 -1.07 -11.21
CA GLY A 257 -3.29 -0.18 -12.29
C GLY A 257 -4.74 -0.46 -12.74
N GLY A 258 -5.08 -1.74 -12.94
CA GLY A 258 -6.44 -2.16 -13.24
C GLY A 258 -7.42 -1.89 -12.09
N GLY A 259 -6.97 -2.03 -10.84
CA GLY A 259 -7.77 -1.68 -9.66
C GLY A 259 -8.09 -0.19 -9.56
N VAL A 260 -7.13 0.69 -9.87
CA VAL A 260 -7.36 2.14 -9.92
C VAL A 260 -8.36 2.47 -11.03
N ALA A 261 -8.26 1.84 -12.20
CA ALA A 261 -9.20 2.03 -13.30
C ALA A 261 -10.63 1.54 -12.96
N ALA A 262 -10.75 0.36 -12.35
CA ALA A 262 -12.02 -0.19 -11.91
C ALA A 262 -12.66 0.70 -10.84
N MET A 263 -11.89 1.12 -9.82
CA MET A 263 -12.38 2.02 -8.78
C MET A 263 -12.80 3.37 -9.36
N TYR A 264 -12.04 3.93 -10.30
CA TYR A 264 -12.43 5.15 -11.01
C TYR A 264 -13.77 4.97 -11.75
N GLY A 265 -13.94 3.84 -12.45
CA GLY A 265 -15.19 3.53 -13.15
C GLY A 265 -16.38 3.44 -12.20
N VAL A 266 -16.22 2.79 -11.05
CA VAL A 266 -17.25 2.72 -10.00
C VAL A 266 -17.59 4.11 -9.47
N LEU A 267 -16.60 4.88 -9.02
CA LEU A 267 -16.83 6.22 -8.46
C LEU A 267 -17.53 7.14 -9.45
N THR A 268 -17.08 7.15 -10.70
CA THR A 268 -17.68 7.99 -11.74
C THR A 268 -19.09 7.48 -12.12
N GLY A 269 -19.33 6.16 -12.09
CA GLY A 269 -20.66 5.58 -12.27
C GLY A 269 -21.64 5.96 -11.14
N LEU A 270 -21.14 6.21 -9.93
CA LEU A 270 -21.90 6.75 -8.81
C LEU A 270 -22.07 8.28 -8.87
N GLY A 271 -21.60 8.94 -9.94
CA GLY A 271 -21.68 10.39 -10.10
C GLY A 271 -20.65 11.18 -9.28
N ILE A 272 -19.64 10.52 -8.70
CA ILE A 272 -18.58 11.20 -7.95
C ILE A 272 -17.60 11.84 -8.94
N ALA A 273 -17.59 13.18 -8.97
CA ALA A 273 -16.63 13.96 -9.74
C ALA A 273 -15.19 13.73 -9.25
N TYR A 274 -14.20 14.03 -10.10
CA TYR A 274 -12.79 14.00 -9.71
C TYR A 274 -12.28 12.62 -9.23
N GLY A 275 -12.93 11.55 -9.69
CA GLY A 275 -12.76 10.20 -9.18
C GLY A 275 -11.34 9.62 -9.26
N ILE A 276 -10.44 10.12 -10.11
CA ILE A 276 -9.10 9.53 -10.28
C ILE A 276 -8.23 9.65 -9.01
N PHE A 277 -8.37 10.74 -8.26
CA PHE A 277 -7.64 10.97 -7.02
C PHE A 277 -8.19 10.10 -5.89
N PHE A 278 -9.51 10.06 -5.74
CA PHE A 278 -10.21 9.15 -4.83
C PHE A 278 -9.91 7.69 -5.13
N ALA A 279 -9.95 7.29 -6.40
CA ALA A 279 -9.66 5.92 -6.83
C ALA A 279 -8.26 5.47 -6.42
N THR A 280 -7.26 6.33 -6.66
CA THR A 280 -5.89 6.01 -6.25
C THR A 280 -5.74 5.95 -4.74
N ALA A 281 -6.34 6.90 -4.01
CA ALA A 281 -6.30 6.92 -2.55
C ALA A 281 -6.94 5.65 -1.95
N LEU A 282 -8.11 5.24 -2.45
CA LEU A 282 -8.81 4.03 -2.01
C LEU A 282 -8.02 2.76 -2.34
N VAL A 283 -7.46 2.64 -3.55
CA VAL A 283 -6.67 1.46 -3.93
C VAL A 283 -5.36 1.38 -3.14
N CYS A 284 -4.71 2.52 -2.88
CA CYS A 284 -3.59 2.59 -1.95
C CYS A 284 -4.00 2.15 -0.54
N LEU A 285 -5.16 2.59 -0.04
CA LEU A 285 -5.70 2.21 1.27
C LEU A 285 -5.93 0.70 1.37
N ILE A 286 -6.62 0.12 0.38
CA ILE A 286 -6.89 -1.32 0.29
C ILE A 286 -5.57 -2.10 0.28
N ARG A 287 -4.59 -1.66 -0.52
CA ARG A 287 -3.26 -2.28 -0.56
C ARG A 287 -2.54 -2.17 0.79
N GLY A 288 -2.60 -1.02 1.45
CA GLY A 288 -2.02 -0.81 2.78
C GLY A 288 -2.62 -1.74 3.82
N GLY A 289 -3.96 -1.87 3.84
CA GLY A 289 -4.68 -2.82 4.69
C GLY A 289 -4.30 -4.27 4.40
N TYR A 290 -4.21 -4.65 3.11
CA TYR A 290 -3.75 -5.98 2.71
C TYR A 290 -2.34 -6.31 3.21
N LEU A 291 -1.41 -5.36 3.14
CA LEU A 291 -0.04 -5.56 3.66
C LEU A 291 -0.01 -5.74 5.18
N TRP A 292 -0.86 -5.00 5.91
CA TRP A 292 -1.01 -5.18 7.35
C TRP A 292 -1.64 -6.53 7.70
N ALA A 293 -2.68 -6.96 6.98
CA ALA A 293 -3.30 -8.27 7.16
C ALA A 293 -2.29 -9.41 6.96
N LEU A 294 -1.48 -9.36 5.89
CA LEU A 294 -0.41 -10.34 5.66
C LEU A 294 0.62 -10.35 6.79
N HIS A 295 0.96 -9.19 7.34
CA HIS A 295 1.91 -9.09 8.43
C HIS A 295 1.37 -9.72 9.72
N PHE A 296 0.09 -9.49 10.05
CA PHE A 296 -0.54 -10.13 11.21
C PHE A 296 -0.64 -11.65 11.05
N LEU A 297 -1.02 -12.13 9.87
CA LEU A 297 -1.06 -13.57 9.57
C LEU A 297 0.33 -14.22 9.66
N ALA A 298 1.36 -13.55 9.14
CA ALA A 298 2.74 -14.04 9.25
C ALA A 298 3.22 -14.09 10.71
N LYS A 299 2.84 -13.09 11.52
CA LYS A 299 3.17 -13.06 12.95
C LYS A 299 2.47 -14.18 13.73
N GLN A 300 1.20 -14.47 13.41
CA GLN A 300 0.46 -15.59 13.99
C GLN A 300 1.12 -16.93 13.65
N ARG A 301 1.39 -17.20 12.37
CA ARG A 301 2.07 -18.44 11.94
C ARG A 301 3.45 -18.61 12.58
N ALA A 302 4.19 -17.51 12.75
CA ALA A 302 5.48 -17.55 13.43
C ALA A 302 5.35 -17.82 14.93
N ALA A 303 4.28 -17.37 15.58
CA ALA A 303 3.99 -17.67 16.98
C ALA A 303 3.58 -19.15 17.16
N GLU A 304 2.71 -19.66 16.29
CA GLU A 304 2.30 -21.07 16.26
C GLU A 304 3.49 -22.01 16.03
N ALA A 305 4.37 -21.69 15.06
CA ALA A 305 5.57 -22.47 14.80
C ALA A 305 6.53 -22.48 15.99
N LYS A 306 6.69 -21.36 16.71
CA LYS A 306 7.49 -21.30 17.93
C LYS A 306 6.89 -22.13 19.06
N GLN A 307 5.56 -22.11 19.21
CA GLN A 307 4.87 -22.94 20.22
C GLN A 307 5.01 -24.43 19.90
N ALA A 308 4.86 -24.84 18.64
CA ALA A 308 5.07 -26.22 18.21
C ALA A 308 6.51 -26.69 18.49
N GLN A 309 7.52 -25.87 18.17
CA GLN A 309 8.92 -26.16 18.48
C GLN A 309 9.18 -26.26 19.99
N GLN A 310 8.55 -25.41 20.80
CA GLN A 310 8.67 -25.47 22.27
C GLN A 310 7.98 -26.70 22.87
N ALA A 311 6.85 -27.14 22.30
CA ALA A 311 6.17 -28.36 22.72
C ALA A 311 6.98 -29.62 22.38
N GLU A 312 7.70 -29.62 21.24
CA GLU A 312 8.55 -30.73 20.82
C GLU A 312 9.90 -30.77 21.55
N GLN A 313 10.40 -29.62 22.01
CA GLN A 313 11.61 -29.50 22.82
C GLN A 313 11.35 -29.57 24.34
N ALA A 314 10.09 -29.62 24.76
CA ALA A 314 9.76 -29.82 26.16
C ALA A 314 10.25 -31.22 26.58
N PRO A 315 11.13 -31.34 27.59
CA PRO A 315 11.55 -32.65 28.06
C PRO A 315 10.30 -33.42 28.49
N ALA A 316 10.18 -34.68 28.06
CA ALA A 316 9.18 -35.59 28.59
C ALA A 316 9.26 -35.50 30.11
N LYS A 317 8.21 -34.94 30.74
CA LYS A 317 8.13 -34.90 32.20
C LYS A 317 8.41 -36.33 32.66
N PRO A 318 9.39 -36.57 33.56
CA PRO A 318 9.48 -37.86 34.21
C PRO A 318 8.09 -38.14 34.75
N ALA A 319 7.52 -39.28 34.38
CA ALA A 319 6.32 -39.78 35.04
C ALA A 319 6.64 -39.74 36.53
N GLU A 320 6.10 -38.73 37.22
CA GLU A 320 6.17 -38.63 38.65
C GLU A 320 5.56 -39.93 39.15
N GLN A 321 6.43 -40.81 39.62
CA GLN A 321 6.04 -42.08 40.21
C GLN A 321 4.99 -41.72 41.25
N LEU A 322 3.73 -42.04 40.96
CA LEU A 322 2.69 -42.09 41.95
C LEU A 322 3.20 -43.03 43.02
N ALA A 323 3.64 -42.42 44.11
CA ALA A 323 4.19 -43.06 45.27
C ALA A 323 3.25 -44.18 45.70
N ALA A 324 3.84 -45.34 45.97
CA ALA A 324 3.18 -46.47 46.58
C ALA A 324 2.44 -46.00 47.84
N VAL A 325 1.11 -46.01 47.78
CA VAL A 325 0.25 -45.86 48.94
C VAL A 325 0.33 -47.20 49.72
N PRO A 326 0.60 -47.21 51.04
CA PRO A 326 0.62 -48.45 51.80
C PRO A 326 -0.78 -49.07 51.82
N ALA A 327 -0.84 -50.37 51.60
CA ALA A 327 -2.06 -51.16 51.60
C ALA A 327 -2.81 -51.02 52.94
N HIS A 328 -4.02 -50.46 52.89
CA HIS A 328 -5.02 -50.65 53.93
C HIS A 328 -6.17 -51.46 53.34
N VAL A 329 -6.31 -52.69 53.83
CA VAL A 329 -7.45 -53.58 53.54
C VAL A 329 -8.65 -53.04 54.30
N PRO A 330 -9.79 -52.83 53.62
CA PRO A 330 -10.97 -53.58 54.05
C PRO A 330 -11.73 -54.22 52.89
N ALA A 331 -12.33 -55.35 53.22
CA ALA A 331 -13.22 -56.15 52.39
C ALA A 331 -14.44 -55.35 51.91
N HIS A 332 -14.76 -55.48 50.63
CA HIS A 332 -16.05 -55.99 50.13
C HIS A 332 -16.06 -55.89 48.59
N ALA A 333 -16.27 -57.02 47.94
CA ALA A 333 -16.37 -57.16 46.48
C ALA A 333 -17.63 -56.45 45.94
N PRO A 334 -17.58 -56.02 44.67
CA PRO A 334 -18.38 -56.74 43.68
C PRO A 334 -17.57 -57.16 42.44
N VAL A 335 -18.11 -58.19 41.79
CA VAL A 335 -17.59 -59.00 40.68
C VAL A 335 -17.01 -58.15 39.52
N PRO A 336 -15.81 -58.48 38.98
CA PRO A 336 -15.32 -57.85 37.76
C PRO A 336 -15.97 -58.50 36.53
N VAL A 337 -16.49 -57.66 35.63
CA VAL A 337 -16.78 -58.03 34.25
C VAL A 337 -15.45 -58.42 33.60
N VAL A 338 -15.40 -59.63 33.06
CA VAL A 338 -14.22 -60.19 32.38
C VAL A 338 -13.85 -59.28 31.21
N ALA A 339 -12.75 -58.54 31.35
CA ALA A 339 -12.10 -57.89 30.22
C ALA A 339 -11.48 -58.98 29.35
N ALA A 340 -11.94 -59.08 28.10
CA ALA A 340 -11.40 -60.03 27.13
C ALA A 340 -9.91 -59.77 26.92
N VAL A 341 -9.10 -60.83 27.07
CA VAL A 341 -7.67 -60.82 26.74
C VAL A 341 -7.56 -60.67 25.22
N PRO A 342 -6.82 -59.67 24.70
CA PRO A 342 -6.64 -59.53 23.26
C PRO A 342 -5.91 -60.75 22.71
N SER A 343 -6.44 -61.32 21.63
CA SER A 343 -5.93 -62.55 21.00
C SER A 343 -4.62 -62.33 20.23
N GLY A 344 -4.21 -61.07 20.05
CA GLY A 344 -3.02 -60.69 19.30
C GLY A 344 -3.25 -60.65 17.79
N ASP A 345 -4.44 -61.04 17.31
CA ASP A 345 -4.89 -60.83 15.94
C ASP A 345 -5.72 -59.53 15.87
N PRO A 346 -5.23 -58.47 15.20
CA PRO A 346 -5.94 -57.20 15.06
C PRO A 346 -7.32 -57.32 14.40
N CYS A 347 -7.57 -58.39 13.63
CA CYS A 347 -8.86 -58.62 12.99
C CYS A 347 -9.90 -59.18 13.96
N GLN A 348 -9.50 -60.06 14.88
CA GLN A 348 -10.40 -60.59 15.92
C GLN A 348 -10.61 -59.57 17.05
N ASP A 349 -9.58 -58.80 17.39
CA ASP A 349 -9.60 -57.84 18.49
C ASP A 349 -10.28 -56.51 18.12
N GLY A 350 -10.78 -56.37 16.89
CA GLY A 350 -11.52 -55.18 16.50
C GLY A 350 -10.65 -53.92 16.31
N THR A 351 -9.34 -54.07 16.12
CA THR A 351 -8.38 -52.94 16.04
C THR A 351 -7.78 -52.72 14.64
N CYS A 352 -8.01 -53.63 13.68
CA CYS A 352 -7.51 -53.47 12.31
C CYS A 352 -8.27 -52.41 11.49
N PHE A 353 -7.59 -51.84 10.48
CA PHE A 353 -8.10 -50.81 9.56
C PHE A 353 -8.32 -51.32 8.12
N HIS A 354 -8.56 -52.63 7.96
CA HIS A 354 -8.93 -53.18 6.65
C HIS A 354 -10.35 -52.74 6.26
N GLY A 355 -10.54 -52.29 5.01
CA GLY A 355 -11.79 -51.67 4.54
C GLY A 355 -13.04 -52.55 4.73
N LYS A 356 -12.92 -53.88 4.64
CA LYS A 356 -14.04 -54.81 4.88
C LYS A 356 -14.42 -54.91 6.37
N CYS A 357 -13.45 -54.88 7.28
CA CYS A 357 -13.68 -54.96 8.71
C CYS A 357 -14.24 -53.65 9.29
N ALA A 358 -13.81 -52.51 8.75
CA ALA A 358 -14.36 -51.20 9.12
C ALA A 358 -15.84 -51.06 8.73
N ALA A 359 -16.22 -51.58 7.56
CA ALA A 359 -17.62 -51.57 7.11
C ALA A 359 -18.53 -52.41 8.02
N ALA A 360 -18.08 -53.60 8.45
CA ALA A 360 -18.84 -54.47 9.34
C ALA A 360 -19.06 -53.86 10.75
N ARG A 361 -18.08 -53.11 11.28
CA ARG A 361 -18.23 -52.40 12.58
C ARG A 361 -19.26 -51.27 12.49
N ALA A 362 -19.22 -50.49 11.42
CA ALA A 362 -20.20 -49.41 11.20
C ALA A 362 -21.64 -49.92 11.06
N GLU A 363 -21.82 -51.15 10.58
CA GLU A 363 -23.14 -51.78 10.45
C GLU A 363 -23.68 -52.29 11.79
N ASN A 364 -22.81 -52.78 12.68
CA ASN A 364 -23.18 -53.21 14.03
C ASN A 364 -23.50 -52.03 14.96
N ASP A 365 -22.76 -50.92 14.88
CA ASP A 365 -23.06 -49.72 15.69
C ASP A 365 -24.43 -49.12 15.35
N LYS A 366 -24.87 -49.22 14.08
CA LYS A 366 -26.21 -48.79 13.66
C LYS A 366 -27.34 -49.63 14.25
N LYS A 367 -27.10 -50.91 14.57
CA LYS A 367 -28.11 -51.79 15.18
C LYS A 367 -28.28 -51.54 16.68
N VAL A 368 -27.27 -50.98 17.35
CA VAL A 368 -27.33 -50.68 18.80
C VAL A 368 -28.01 -49.32 19.06
N ALA A 369 -28.08 -48.43 18.07
CA ALA A 369 -28.57 -47.06 18.22
C ALA A 369 -30.08 -46.85 17.95
N MET A 370 -30.89 -47.90 17.79
CA MET A 370 -32.35 -47.78 17.70
C MET A 370 -33.02 -48.25 19.00
N PRO A 371 -33.54 -47.35 19.85
CA PRO A 371 -34.43 -47.75 20.92
C PRO A 371 -35.80 -48.12 20.33
N VAL A 372 -36.38 -49.23 20.80
CA VAL A 372 -37.81 -49.54 20.67
C VAL A 372 -38.59 -48.69 21.64
#